data_AF-A0SKY2-F1
#
_entry.id   AF-A0SKY2-F1
#
_cell.length_a   1.000
_cell.length_b   1.000
_cell.length_c   1.000
_cell.angle_alpha   90.00
_cell.angle_beta   90.00
_cell.angle_gamma   90.00
#
_symmetry.space_group_name_H-M   'P 1'
#
loop_
_entity.id
_entity.type
_entity.pdbx_description
1 polymer ?
#
loop_
_entity_poly.entity_id
_entity_poly.type
_entity_poly.pdbx_seq_one_letter_code
_entity_poly.pdbx_strand_id
1 'polypeptide(L)'
;GSAPSLADYLGDMRYYLDWMLDRREGGTEVIGGTHKWVMPCNWKLPSDNFIGDTYHIATSHLSAIIVGARGESFQAQAPTNFGGFQTSTGNGHGVIVREGTVTAGEEDIMAYEESILPEVERRLGKSRAGIAPIVSTVFPNCSPFYSRWTIRVWHPRGPQKQKSGRGATWIRLHRRRSRNRSA
;
A
#
# COMPACT_ATOMS: atom_id res chain seq x y z
N GLY A 1 24.88 -5.78 19.10
CA GLY A 1 24.95 -5.15 17.77
C GLY A 1 24.37 -3.76 17.87
N SER A 2 24.99 -2.76 17.24
CA SER A 2 24.62 -1.34 17.31
C SER A 2 23.56 -0.94 16.27
N ALA A 3 22.46 -1.71 16.19
CA ALA A 3 21.37 -1.35 15.30
C ALA A 3 20.57 -0.16 15.90
N PRO A 4 20.12 0.79 15.07
CA PRO A 4 19.24 1.86 15.54
C PRO A 4 17.90 1.30 16.02
N SER A 5 17.14 2.09 16.77
CA SER A 5 15.76 1.72 17.08
C SER A 5 14.93 1.61 15.79
N LEU A 6 13.82 0.87 15.81
CA LEU A 6 12.94 0.78 14.64
C LEU A 6 12.41 2.16 14.22
N ALA A 7 12.13 3.03 15.18
CA ALA A 7 11.68 4.39 14.90
C ALA A 7 12.75 5.21 14.16
N ASP A 8 14.01 5.10 14.58
CA ASP A 8 15.13 5.79 13.94
C ASP A 8 15.47 5.19 12.58
N TYR A 9 15.35 3.85 12.44
CA TYR A 9 15.52 3.17 11.17
C TYR A 9 14.48 3.61 10.14
N LEU A 10 13.20 3.66 10.55
CA LEU A 10 12.13 4.09 9.65
C LEU A 10 12.20 5.58 9.33
N GLY A 11 12.65 6.41 10.28
CA GLY A 11 12.77 7.86 10.08
C GLY A 11 11.48 8.48 9.57
N ASP A 12 11.56 9.16 8.42
CA ASP A 12 10.44 9.83 7.76
C ASP A 12 9.45 8.85 7.10
N MET A 13 9.83 7.58 6.90
CA MET A 13 8.92 6.55 6.38
C MET A 13 7.71 6.36 7.29
N ARG A 14 7.85 6.65 8.60
CA ARG A 14 6.74 6.58 9.57
C ARG A 14 5.57 7.48 9.17
N TYR A 15 5.83 8.65 8.60
CA TYR A 15 4.77 9.56 8.14
C TYR A 15 3.81 8.87 7.15
N TYR A 16 4.36 8.06 6.25
CA TYR A 16 3.62 7.31 5.24
C TYR A 16 3.06 6.00 5.77
N LEU A 17 3.76 5.31 6.66
CA LEU A 17 3.27 4.08 7.29
C LEU A 17 2.10 4.35 8.23
N ASP A 18 2.12 5.45 9.00
CA ASP A 18 0.98 5.89 9.80
C ASP A 18 -0.24 6.14 8.91
N TRP A 19 -0.02 6.74 7.73
CA TRP A 19 -1.08 6.89 6.75
C TRP A 19 -1.56 5.54 6.20
N MET A 20 -0.69 4.55 5.99
CA MET A 20 -1.14 3.26 5.51
C MET A 20 -1.83 2.40 6.58
N LEU A 21 -1.48 2.58 7.86
CA LEU A 21 -1.77 1.61 8.92
C LEU A 21 -2.58 2.16 10.12
N ASP A 22 -2.60 3.47 10.35
CA ASP A 22 -3.22 4.10 11.54
C ASP A 22 -4.32 5.13 11.21
N ARG A 23 -4.99 4.95 10.06
CA ARG A 23 -6.10 5.82 9.61
C ARG A 23 -7.35 5.76 10.48
N ARG A 24 -7.44 4.80 11.39
CA ARG A 24 -8.65 4.49 12.17
C ARG A 24 -8.30 4.14 13.60
N GLU A 25 -9.22 4.44 14.50
CA GLU A 25 -9.22 3.85 15.83
C GLU A 25 -9.27 2.31 15.74
N GLY A 26 -8.38 1.63 16.46
CA GLY A 26 -8.20 0.18 16.39
C GLY A 26 -7.10 -0.28 15.42
N GLY A 27 -6.55 0.61 14.60
CA GLY A 27 -5.44 0.30 13.70
C GLY A 27 -5.82 -0.64 12.55
N THR A 28 -4.85 -1.44 12.10
CA THR A 28 -4.97 -2.31 10.92
C THR A 28 -4.64 -3.76 11.31
N GLU A 29 -5.49 -4.73 10.95
CA GLU A 29 -5.32 -6.16 11.29
C GLU A 29 -5.19 -7.07 10.05
N VAL A 30 -4.29 -8.04 10.12
CA VAL A 30 -4.07 -9.00 9.03
C VAL A 30 -5.27 -9.95 8.99
N ILE A 31 -5.98 -10.00 7.85
CA ILE A 31 -7.05 -10.97 7.65
C ILE A 31 -6.57 -12.16 6.82
N GLY A 32 -6.89 -13.36 7.31
CA GLY A 32 -6.57 -14.62 6.64
C GLY A 32 -5.11 -15.05 6.78
N GLY A 33 -4.70 -15.96 5.90
CA GLY A 33 -3.34 -16.51 5.87
C GLY A 33 -2.37 -15.73 4.99
N THR A 34 -1.11 -16.16 4.99
CA THR A 34 -0.09 -15.67 4.06
C THR A 34 -0.07 -16.52 2.80
N HIS A 35 -0.26 -15.92 1.63
CA HIS A 35 -0.05 -16.63 0.37
C HIS A 35 1.45 -16.73 0.10
N LYS A 36 1.97 -17.93 -0.13
CA LYS A 36 3.41 -18.18 -0.31
C LYS A 36 3.66 -18.86 -1.65
N TRP A 37 4.51 -18.29 -2.48
CA TRP A 37 4.99 -18.92 -3.71
C TRP A 37 6.44 -18.53 -3.99
N VAL A 38 7.12 -19.27 -4.86
CA VAL A 38 8.50 -18.97 -5.28
C VAL A 38 8.45 -18.27 -6.64
N MET A 39 9.20 -17.19 -6.80
CA MET A 39 9.42 -16.57 -8.12
C MET A 39 10.90 -16.74 -8.51
N PRO A 40 11.18 -17.11 -9.78
CA PRO A 40 12.54 -17.30 -10.27
C PRO A 40 13.19 -15.95 -10.62
N CYS A 41 13.32 -15.08 -9.61
CA CYS A 41 14.00 -13.79 -9.74
C CYS A 41 14.72 -13.41 -8.45
N ASN A 42 15.65 -12.46 -8.53
CA ASN A 42 16.26 -11.85 -7.36
C ASN A 42 15.21 -11.03 -6.58
N TRP A 43 15.29 -11.04 -5.25
CA TRP A 43 14.40 -10.27 -4.37
C TRP A 43 14.42 -8.76 -4.61
N LYS A 44 15.52 -8.23 -5.15
CA LYS A 44 15.65 -6.81 -5.49
C LYS A 44 14.69 -6.39 -6.61
N LEU A 45 14.41 -7.27 -7.57
CA LEU A 45 13.55 -6.94 -8.71
C LEU A 45 12.14 -6.47 -8.27
N PRO A 46 11.38 -7.24 -7.47
CA PRO A 46 10.09 -6.76 -6.99
C PRO A 46 10.21 -5.65 -5.93
N SER A 47 11.34 -5.54 -5.22
CA SER A 47 11.56 -4.44 -4.27
C SER A 47 11.73 -3.09 -4.99
N ASP A 48 12.46 -3.09 -6.11
CA ASP A 48 12.67 -1.95 -7.00
C ASP A 48 11.38 -1.56 -7.74
N ASN A 49 10.63 -2.54 -8.23
CA ASN A 49 9.33 -2.26 -8.83
C ASN A 49 8.37 -1.54 -7.84
N PHE A 50 8.34 -1.99 -6.58
CA PHE A 50 7.41 -1.43 -5.59
C PHE A 50 7.89 -0.12 -4.95
N ILE A 51 9.19 0.20 -4.99
CA ILE A 51 9.70 1.44 -4.38
C ILE A 51 9.39 2.68 -5.23
N GLY A 52 9.26 2.51 -6.55
CA GLY A 52 9.25 3.67 -7.45
C GLY A 52 8.90 3.45 -8.92
N ASP A 53 8.67 2.22 -9.38
CA ASP A 53 8.43 1.98 -10.81
C ASP A 53 6.98 2.33 -11.19
N THR A 54 6.72 3.61 -11.50
CA THR A 54 5.45 4.04 -12.11
C THR A 54 5.45 3.85 -13.64
N TYR A 55 6.63 3.74 -14.24
CA TYR A 55 6.80 3.64 -15.69
C TYR A 55 6.19 2.36 -16.28
N HIS A 56 6.32 1.23 -15.59
CA HIS A 56 5.75 -0.04 -16.06
C HIS A 56 4.22 -0.05 -16.17
N ILE A 57 3.52 0.88 -15.50
CA ILE A 57 2.07 0.82 -15.35
C ILE A 57 1.36 0.85 -16.72
N ALA A 58 1.74 1.79 -17.60
CA ALA A 58 1.09 1.93 -18.90
C ALA A 58 1.33 0.73 -19.84
N THR A 59 2.43 0.00 -19.65
CA THR A 59 2.84 -1.10 -20.54
C THR A 59 2.47 -2.46 -19.94
N SER A 60 2.98 -2.79 -18.76
CA SER A 60 2.79 -4.09 -18.13
C SER A 60 1.37 -4.33 -17.61
N HIS A 61 0.61 -3.26 -17.31
CA HIS A 61 -0.80 -3.38 -16.95
C HIS A 61 -1.78 -3.13 -18.11
N LEU A 62 -1.30 -2.94 -19.34
CA LEU A 62 -2.14 -2.52 -20.47
C LEU A 62 -3.36 -3.42 -20.69
N SER A 63 -3.19 -4.74 -20.62
CA SER A 63 -4.32 -5.68 -20.78
C SER A 63 -5.37 -5.50 -19.69
N ALA A 64 -4.96 -5.34 -18.43
CA ALA A 64 -5.85 -5.10 -17.30
C ALA A 64 -6.55 -3.73 -17.39
N ILE A 65 -5.87 -2.72 -17.93
CA ILE A 65 -6.42 -1.39 -18.21
C ILE A 65 -7.51 -1.49 -19.28
N ILE A 66 -7.23 -2.17 -20.41
CA ILE A 66 -8.18 -2.30 -21.54
C ILE A 66 -9.48 -2.97 -21.12
N VAL A 67 -9.41 -4.01 -20.28
CA VAL A 67 -10.60 -4.73 -19.79
C VAL A 67 -11.28 -4.05 -18.60
N GLY A 68 -10.82 -2.86 -18.19
CA GLY A 68 -11.45 -2.10 -17.11
C GLY A 68 -11.34 -2.75 -15.73
N ALA A 69 -10.28 -3.53 -15.46
CA ALA A 69 -10.14 -4.31 -14.22
C ALA A 69 -10.06 -3.46 -12.93
N ARG A 70 -10.02 -2.13 -13.05
CA ARG A 70 -10.04 -1.17 -11.92
C ARG A 70 -11.10 -0.07 -12.09
N GLY A 71 -12.11 -0.32 -12.92
CA GLY A 71 -13.16 0.64 -13.25
C GLY A 71 -12.75 1.65 -14.33
N GLU A 72 -13.75 2.32 -14.89
CA GLU A 72 -13.61 3.23 -16.02
C GLU A 72 -12.72 4.44 -15.69
N SER A 73 -12.77 4.95 -14.46
CA SER A 73 -11.94 6.09 -14.02
C SER A 73 -10.44 5.77 -14.06
N PHE A 74 -10.04 4.55 -13.67
CA PHE A 74 -8.63 4.14 -13.77
C PHE A 74 -8.22 3.93 -15.22
N GLN A 75 -9.12 3.39 -16.06
CA GLN A 75 -8.86 3.18 -17.47
C GLN A 75 -8.66 4.49 -18.24
N ALA A 76 -9.43 5.53 -17.91
CA ALA A 76 -9.30 6.86 -18.49
C ALA A 76 -8.03 7.60 -18.02
N GLN A 77 -7.58 7.35 -16.78
CA GLN A 77 -6.42 8.02 -16.20
C GLN A 77 -5.10 7.28 -16.44
N ALA A 78 -5.07 5.97 -16.65
CA ALA A 78 -3.81 5.24 -16.86
C ALA A 78 -2.91 5.76 -18.01
N PRO A 79 -3.44 6.33 -19.11
CA PRO A 79 -2.63 6.96 -20.14
C PRO A 79 -2.07 8.34 -19.78
N THR A 80 -2.60 9.00 -18.75
CA THR A 80 -2.23 10.36 -18.35
C THR A 80 -1.61 10.33 -16.96
N ASN A 81 -0.47 10.99 -16.77
CA ASN A 81 0.28 10.95 -15.52
C ASN A 81 -0.64 11.20 -14.30
N PHE A 82 -0.64 10.29 -13.33
CA PHE A 82 -1.67 10.20 -12.28
C PHE A 82 -1.64 11.31 -11.19
N GLY A 83 -0.81 12.34 -11.38
CA GLY A 83 -0.51 13.34 -10.36
C GLY A 83 0.24 12.76 -9.15
N GLY A 84 0.89 13.64 -8.39
CA GLY A 84 1.69 13.27 -7.22
C GLY A 84 3.19 13.14 -7.47
N PHE A 85 3.88 12.45 -6.56
CA PHE A 85 5.33 12.42 -6.48
C PHE A 85 5.86 11.09 -5.95
N GLN A 86 7.14 10.84 -6.20
CA GLN A 86 7.90 9.77 -5.56
C GLN A 86 8.95 10.39 -4.67
N THR A 87 9.17 9.80 -3.50
CA THR A 87 10.19 10.30 -2.57
C THR A 87 10.96 9.17 -1.90
N SER A 88 12.22 9.47 -1.56
CA SER A 88 13.06 8.69 -0.65
C SER A 88 12.92 9.27 0.74
N THR A 89 12.73 8.41 1.74
CA THR A 89 12.53 8.84 3.14
C THR A 89 13.74 8.51 4.03
N GLY A 90 14.91 8.35 3.41
CA GLY A 90 16.15 7.92 4.08
C GLY A 90 16.23 6.40 4.28
N ASN A 91 17.41 5.91 4.68
CA ASN A 91 17.67 4.49 5.01
C ASN A 91 17.28 3.47 3.92
N GLY A 92 17.24 3.90 2.66
CA GLY A 92 16.87 3.08 1.49
C GLY A 92 15.35 2.90 1.30
N HIS A 93 14.52 3.56 2.11
CA HIS A 93 13.08 3.55 1.99
C HIS A 93 12.60 4.48 0.87
N GLY A 94 11.49 4.12 0.23
CA GLY A 94 10.85 5.00 -0.75
C GLY A 94 9.39 4.66 -0.95
N VAL A 95 8.65 5.66 -1.43
CA VAL A 95 7.19 5.63 -1.56
C VAL A 95 6.74 6.42 -2.77
N ILE A 96 5.76 5.88 -3.48
CA ILE A 96 4.99 6.59 -4.51
C ILE A 96 3.73 7.15 -3.85
N VAL A 97 3.51 8.45 -4.00
CA VAL A 97 2.41 9.20 -3.40
C VAL A 97 1.59 9.86 -4.50
N ARG A 98 0.27 9.71 -4.43
CA ARG A 98 -0.67 10.48 -5.24
C ARG A 98 -1.15 11.72 -4.50
N GLU A 99 -1.45 12.75 -5.26
CA GLU A 99 -2.27 13.87 -4.79
C GLU A 99 -3.74 13.43 -4.70
N GLY A 100 -4.44 13.91 -3.68
CA GLY A 100 -5.85 13.60 -3.43
C GLY A 100 -6.07 12.28 -2.67
N THR A 101 -7.34 11.89 -2.59
CA THR A 101 -7.78 10.67 -1.91
C THR A 101 -7.81 9.48 -2.87
N VAL A 102 -7.86 8.25 -2.33
CA VAL A 102 -7.82 7.03 -3.14
C VAL A 102 -9.03 6.94 -4.07
N THR A 103 -8.78 7.10 -5.37
CA THR A 103 -9.77 7.09 -6.45
C THR A 103 -9.55 5.89 -7.37
N ALA A 104 -9.68 4.67 -6.84
CA ALA A 104 -9.83 3.47 -7.67
C ALA A 104 -10.26 2.28 -6.83
N GLY A 105 -11.50 1.82 -7.01
CA GLY A 105 -12.03 0.65 -6.34
C GLY A 105 -13.50 0.42 -6.68
N GLU A 106 -14.06 -0.65 -6.11
CA GLU A 106 -15.50 -0.88 -6.09
C GLU A 106 -16.20 0.26 -5.32
N GLU A 107 -17.46 0.57 -5.69
CA GLU A 107 -18.23 1.68 -5.11
C GLU A 107 -18.27 1.62 -3.57
N ASP A 108 -18.44 0.43 -3.00
CA ASP A 108 -18.47 0.21 -1.55
C ASP A 108 -17.16 0.62 -0.86
N ILE A 109 -16.01 0.37 -1.51
CA ILE A 109 -14.69 0.75 -0.97
C ILE A 109 -14.53 2.26 -1.02
N MET A 110 -14.99 2.90 -2.11
CA MET A 110 -14.92 4.36 -2.27
C MET A 110 -15.82 5.06 -1.26
N ALA A 111 -17.07 4.64 -1.12
CA ALA A 111 -18.01 5.16 -0.13
C ALA A 111 -17.48 4.97 1.30
N TYR A 112 -16.87 3.81 1.57
CA TYR A 112 -16.21 3.57 2.85
C TYR A 112 -15.04 4.55 3.07
N GLU A 113 -14.13 4.73 2.11
CA GLU A 113 -12.98 5.63 2.24
C GLU A 113 -13.42 7.09 2.45
N GLU A 114 -14.48 7.53 1.78
CA GLU A 114 -15.11 8.83 1.99
C GLU A 114 -15.68 8.97 3.40
N SER A 115 -16.42 7.96 3.88
CA SER A 115 -17.04 7.97 5.21
C SER A 115 -16.05 8.13 6.36
N ILE A 116 -14.78 7.77 6.15
CA ILE A 116 -13.74 7.83 7.18
C ILE A 116 -12.87 9.08 7.10
N LEU A 117 -12.96 9.89 6.04
CA LEU A 117 -12.10 11.06 5.86
C LEU A 117 -12.08 12.00 7.08
N PRO A 118 -13.22 12.33 7.73
CA PRO A 118 -13.20 13.18 8.92
C PRO A 118 -12.37 12.60 10.07
N GLU A 119 -12.36 11.27 10.23
CA GLU A 119 -11.56 10.60 11.25
C GLU A 119 -10.07 10.59 10.87
N VAL A 120 -9.76 10.35 9.60
CA VAL A 120 -8.39 10.38 9.09
C VAL A 120 -7.78 11.78 9.28
N GLU A 121 -8.53 12.84 8.95
CA GLU A 121 -8.12 14.22 9.18
C GLU A 121 -7.86 14.50 10.66
N ARG A 122 -8.74 14.04 11.55
CA ARG A 122 -8.59 14.22 13.00
C ARG A 122 -7.35 13.50 13.55
N ARG A 123 -7.01 12.32 13.02
CA ARG A 123 -5.88 11.50 13.51
C ARG A 123 -4.54 11.93 12.92
N LEU A 124 -4.50 12.16 11.61
CA LEU A 124 -3.26 12.33 10.86
C LEU A 124 -3.01 13.77 10.40
N GLY A 125 -4.03 14.63 10.50
CA GLY A 125 -4.01 16.01 10.00
C GLY A 125 -4.41 16.14 8.54
N LYS A 126 -4.85 17.34 8.15
CA LYS A 126 -5.35 17.64 6.80
C LYS A 126 -4.33 17.42 5.69
N SER A 127 -3.04 17.71 5.95
CA SER A 127 -1.97 17.48 4.96
C SER A 127 -1.85 16.01 4.56
N ARG A 128 -1.95 15.10 5.54
CA ARG A 128 -1.94 13.65 5.31
C ARG A 128 -3.24 13.17 4.66
N ALA A 129 -4.38 13.77 4.99
CA ALA A 129 -5.65 13.41 4.36
C ALA A 129 -5.72 13.79 2.86
N GLY A 130 -4.95 14.80 2.43
CA GLY A 130 -4.91 15.28 1.05
C GLY A 130 -3.97 14.51 0.11
N ILE A 131 -3.31 13.46 0.58
CA ILE A 131 -2.41 12.61 -0.22
C ILE A 131 -2.77 11.13 -0.06
N ALA A 132 -2.35 10.32 -1.03
CA ALA A 132 -2.50 8.87 -1.02
C ALA A 132 -1.17 8.15 -1.33
N PRO A 133 -0.38 7.77 -0.31
CA PRO A 133 0.69 6.81 -0.42
C PRO A 133 0.17 5.49 -1.01
N ILE A 134 0.60 5.17 -2.23
CA ILE A 134 0.07 4.04 -2.97
C ILE A 134 0.84 2.79 -2.59
N VAL A 135 2.14 2.82 -2.85
CA VAL A 135 3.04 1.67 -2.78
C VAL A 135 4.40 2.16 -2.31
N SER A 136 5.09 1.32 -1.56
CA SER A 136 6.40 1.61 -1.00
C SER A 136 7.27 0.37 -0.93
N THR A 137 8.56 0.59 -0.71
CA THR A 137 9.45 -0.42 -0.15
C THR A 137 10.10 0.13 1.11
N VAL A 138 9.74 -0.47 2.24
CA VAL A 138 10.53 -0.41 3.47
C VAL A 138 11.71 -1.35 3.28
N PHE A 139 12.86 -0.76 2.99
CA PHE A 139 14.12 -1.47 2.82
C PHE A 139 14.33 -2.56 3.90
N PRO A 140 14.92 -3.71 3.54
CA PRO A 140 15.33 -4.09 2.19
C PRO A 140 14.17 -4.56 1.31
N ASN A 141 13.23 -5.32 1.87
CA ASN A 141 12.41 -6.23 1.07
C ASN A 141 10.94 -6.32 1.51
N CYS A 142 10.44 -5.32 2.23
CA CYS A 142 9.05 -5.24 2.65
C CYS A 142 8.35 -4.15 1.82
N SER A 143 7.31 -4.51 1.08
CA SER A 143 6.58 -3.59 0.21
C SER A 143 5.11 -3.49 0.61
N PRO A 144 4.76 -2.52 1.48
CA PRO A 144 3.37 -2.11 1.70
C PRO A 144 2.72 -1.52 0.46
N PHE A 145 1.52 -1.98 0.13
CA PHE A 145 0.75 -1.56 -1.05
C PHE A 145 -0.69 -1.28 -0.65
N TYR A 146 -0.97 -0.01 -0.34
CA TYR A 146 -2.28 0.44 0.15
C TYR A 146 -3.39 0.29 -0.87
N SER A 147 -3.15 0.64 -2.14
CA SER A 147 -4.21 0.56 -3.17
C SER A 147 -4.71 -0.86 -3.46
N ARG A 148 -4.02 -1.88 -2.93
CA ARG A 148 -4.44 -3.28 -2.99
C ARG A 148 -4.63 -3.89 -1.61
N TRP A 149 -4.43 -3.12 -0.54
CA TRP A 149 -4.52 -3.59 0.83
C TRP A 149 -3.67 -4.85 1.03
N THR A 150 -2.37 -4.79 0.68
CA THR A 150 -1.44 -5.91 0.88
C THR A 150 -0.10 -5.43 1.45
N ILE A 151 0.56 -6.28 2.22
CA ILE A 151 2.00 -6.16 2.47
C ILE A 151 2.70 -7.35 1.80
N ARG A 152 3.84 -7.11 1.16
CA ARG A 152 4.61 -8.16 0.48
C ARG A 152 6.00 -8.22 1.07
N VAL A 153 6.49 -9.42 1.34
CA VAL A 153 7.88 -9.63 1.78
C VAL A 153 8.58 -10.54 0.79
N TRP A 154 9.68 -10.05 0.22
CA TRP A 154 10.46 -10.74 -0.80
C TRP A 154 11.60 -11.52 -0.14
N HIS A 155 11.32 -12.74 0.33
CA HIS A 155 12.33 -13.53 1.05
C HIS A 155 13.37 -14.10 0.08
N PRO A 156 14.66 -13.72 0.17
CA PRO A 156 15.70 -14.26 -0.72
C PRO A 156 15.86 -15.77 -0.53
N ARG A 157 16.03 -16.50 -1.63
CA ARG A 157 16.37 -17.95 -1.65
C ARG A 157 17.54 -18.20 -2.60
N GLY A 158 18.57 -17.36 -2.48
CA GLY A 158 19.70 -17.27 -3.40
C GLY A 158 19.57 -16.11 -4.40
N PRO A 159 20.58 -15.93 -5.27
CA PRO A 159 20.63 -14.78 -6.18
C PRO A 159 19.59 -14.82 -7.29
N GLN A 160 19.08 -16.00 -7.66
CA GLN A 160 18.15 -16.20 -8.79
C GLN A 160 16.74 -16.65 -8.37
N LYS A 161 16.48 -16.76 -7.07
CA LYS A 161 15.19 -17.22 -6.55
C LYS A 161 14.82 -16.42 -5.31
N GLN A 162 13.54 -16.10 -5.19
CA GLN A 162 12.97 -15.56 -3.97
C GLN A 162 11.64 -16.26 -3.68
N LYS A 163 11.27 -16.34 -2.41
CA LYS A 163 9.93 -16.74 -1.98
C LYS A 163 9.16 -15.47 -1.67
N SER A 164 8.17 -15.18 -2.51
CA SER A 164 7.21 -14.13 -2.18
C SER A 164 6.30 -14.70 -1.10
N GLY A 165 6.30 -14.06 0.05
CA GLY A 165 5.14 -14.07 0.92
C GLY A 165 4.28 -12.87 0.54
N ARG A 166 3.06 -13.11 0.03
CA ARG A 166 1.98 -12.15 0.26
C ARG A 166 1.68 -12.24 1.76
N GLY A 167 2.31 -11.37 2.54
CA GLY A 167 1.99 -11.16 3.94
C GLY A 167 0.65 -10.46 4.00
N ALA A 168 -0.42 -11.25 4.14
CA ALA A 168 -1.80 -10.80 4.19
C ALA A 168 -2.31 -10.11 2.91
N THR A 169 -3.41 -10.63 2.38
CA THR A 169 -4.42 -9.72 1.84
C THR A 169 -5.07 -9.10 3.06
N TRP A 170 -4.93 -7.80 3.28
CA TRP A 170 -5.75 -7.09 4.25
C TRP A 170 -7.14 -7.02 3.64
N ILE A 171 -7.99 -8.00 3.91
CA ILE A 171 -9.43 -7.74 3.87
C ILE A 171 -9.68 -6.90 5.12
N ARG A 172 -10.40 -5.80 5.00
CA ARG A 172 -10.70 -4.90 6.11
C ARG A 172 -12.06 -5.29 6.67
N LEU A 173 -12.13 -5.80 7.89
CA LEU A 173 -13.39 -5.91 8.63
C LEU A 173 -13.27 -5.03 9.87
N HIS A 174 -13.92 -3.87 9.85
CA HIS A 174 -14.17 -3.19 11.12
C HIS A 174 -15.15 -4.04 11.91
N ARG A 175 -14.80 -4.38 13.15
CA ARG A 175 -15.78 -4.82 14.13
C ARG A 175 -16.79 -3.68 14.29
N ARG A 176 -17.95 -3.78 13.62
CA ARG A 176 -19.12 -2.98 13.99
C ARG A 176 -19.26 -3.11 15.51
N ARG A 177 -19.40 -1.98 16.22
CA ARG A 177 -19.85 -1.98 17.63
C ARG A 177 -20.94 -3.05 17.73
N SER A 178 -20.74 -3.97 18.67
CA SER A 178 -21.61 -5.10 18.94
C SER A 178 -23.06 -4.79 18.60
N ARG A 179 -23.65 -5.54 17.67
CA ARG A 179 -25.11 -5.67 17.68
C ARG A 179 -25.46 -6.12 19.09
N ASN A 180 -26.10 -5.23 19.85
CA ASN A 180 -26.83 -5.63 21.04
C ASN A 180 -27.72 -6.77 20.59
N ARG A 181 -27.39 -8.00 21.01
CA ARG A 181 -28.39 -9.04 21.12
C ARG A 181 -29.22 -8.61 22.31
N SER A 182 -30.27 -7.84 22.05
CA SER A 182 -31.42 -7.80 22.94
C SER A 182 -31.91 -9.24 23.10
N ALA A 183 -32.15 -9.60 24.37
CA ALA A 183 -32.62 -10.90 24.83
C ALA A 183 -33.84 -11.41 24.06
#